data_AF-A0A6B3FR67-F1
#
_entry.id   AF-A0A6B3FR67-F1
#
_cell.length_a   1.000
_cell.length_b   1.000
_cell.length_c   1.000
_cell.angle_alpha   90.00
_cell.angle_beta   90.00
_cell.angle_gamma   90.00
#
_symmetry.space_group_name_H-M   'P 1'
#
loop_
_entity.id
_entity.type
_entity.pdbx_description
1 polymer ?
#
loop_
_entity_poly.entity_id
_entity_poly.type
_entity_poly.pdbx_seq_one_letter_code
_entity_poly.pdbx_strand_id
1 'polypeptide(L)'
;MGLEQTTVEPVDGHDGGMPTATRLNGIPEEDHRIFPQAPGSRPDLASTPTQKRAAANTISTELQPNTKKAGNRPDEAMAKAISAFSGWATGSGLKTVDTTWEKQVKTLLGRLDSEKSALGS
;
A
#
# COMPACT_ATOMS: atom_id res chain seq x y z
N MET A 1 25.16 -6.64 -60.25
CA MET A 1 24.49 -7.12 -61.48
C MET A 1 23.10 -7.54 -61.02
N GLY A 2 22.11 -6.64 -61.02
CA GLY A 2 21.09 -6.52 -62.09
C GLY A 2 20.19 -7.76 -62.08
N LEU A 3 18.87 -7.77 -62.00
CA LEU A 3 17.78 -6.91 -62.50
C LEU A 3 16.51 -7.42 -61.76
N GLU A 4 15.68 -6.57 -61.15
CA GLU A 4 14.46 -5.99 -61.73
C GLU A 4 13.30 -6.96 -62.06
N GLN A 5 12.12 -6.61 -61.51
CA GLN A 5 10.78 -6.60 -62.12
C GLN A 5 9.79 -7.77 -61.95
N THR A 6 8.71 -7.45 -61.21
CA THR A 6 7.27 -7.50 -61.56
C THR A 6 6.67 -8.73 -62.22
N THR A 7 5.62 -9.28 -61.59
CA THR A 7 4.36 -9.57 -62.28
C THR A 7 3.21 -9.71 -61.27
N VAL A 8 2.00 -9.36 -61.73
CA VAL A 8 0.80 -9.04 -60.94
C VAL A 8 -0.32 -10.04 -61.28
N GLU A 9 -1.12 -10.37 -60.26
CA GLU A 9 -2.55 -10.78 -60.28
C GLU A 9 -2.95 -12.25 -60.64
N PRO A 10 -4.24 -12.65 -60.46
CA PRO A 10 -4.82 -13.08 -59.18
C PRO A 10 -5.62 -14.40 -59.34
N VAL A 11 -5.93 -15.15 -58.28
CA VAL A 11 -7.03 -16.12 -58.39
C VAL A 11 -7.76 -16.34 -57.08
N ASP A 12 -9.06 -16.12 -57.15
CA ASP A 12 -10.07 -16.25 -56.13
C ASP A 12 -10.21 -17.68 -55.57
N GLY A 13 -10.55 -17.71 -54.28
CA GLY A 13 -11.49 -18.67 -53.70
C GLY A 13 -10.92 -19.99 -53.20
N HIS A 14 -10.88 -20.17 -51.88
CA HIS A 14 -11.37 -21.38 -51.22
C HIS A 14 -11.91 -21.02 -49.82
N ASP A 15 -13.24 -21.13 -49.73
CA ASP A 15 -14.02 -21.10 -48.50
C ASP A 15 -13.58 -22.25 -47.58
N GLY A 16 -13.43 -21.95 -46.29
CA GLY A 16 -12.89 -22.87 -45.31
C GLY A 16 -12.83 -22.21 -43.95
N GLY A 17 -13.96 -22.23 -43.25
CA GLY A 17 -14.21 -21.59 -41.96
C GLY A 17 -13.00 -21.60 -41.02
N MET A 18 -12.55 -20.40 -40.68
CA MET A 18 -11.54 -20.19 -39.64
C MET A 18 -12.14 -20.61 -38.29
N PRO A 19 -11.42 -21.41 -37.47
CA PRO A 19 -11.84 -21.67 -36.11
C PRO A 19 -11.91 -20.32 -35.38
N THR A 20 -13.10 -19.97 -34.90
CA THR A 20 -13.31 -18.83 -34.01
C THR A 20 -12.55 -19.11 -32.72
N ALA A 21 -11.28 -18.69 -32.68
CA ALA A 21 -10.52 -18.59 -31.46
C ALA A 21 -11.15 -17.43 -30.66
N THR A 22 -12.08 -17.77 -29.76
CA THR A 22 -12.61 -16.84 -28.76
C THR A 22 -11.45 -16.40 -27.88
N ARG A 23 -10.80 -15.29 -28.23
CA ARG A 23 -9.84 -14.64 -27.34
C ARG A 23 -10.61 -14.01 -26.19
N LEU A 24 -10.53 -14.66 -25.04
CA LEU A 24 -11.01 -14.12 -23.76
C LEU A 24 -10.19 -12.86 -23.43
N ASN A 25 -10.72 -11.70 -23.84
CA ASN A 25 -10.32 -10.30 -23.60
C ASN A 25 -10.45 -9.40 -24.86
N GLY A 26 -10.88 -9.92 -26.00
CA GLY A 26 -11.22 -9.09 -27.17
C GLY A 26 -12.70 -8.70 -27.13
N ILE A 27 -13.00 -7.42 -26.87
CA ILE A 27 -14.33 -6.89 -27.16
C ILE A 27 -14.54 -6.82 -28.69
N PRO A 28 -15.72 -7.19 -29.21
CA PRO A 28 -16.02 -7.09 -30.65
C PRO A 28 -15.89 -5.65 -31.16
N GLU A 29 -15.29 -5.48 -32.34
CA GLU A 29 -14.98 -4.18 -32.97
C GLU A 29 -16.22 -3.37 -33.41
N GLU A 30 -17.41 -3.92 -33.19
CA GLU A 30 -18.69 -3.34 -33.60
C GLU A 30 -19.37 -2.49 -32.51
N ASP A 31 -18.84 -2.43 -31.30
CA ASP A 31 -19.33 -1.53 -30.24
C ASP A 31 -18.51 -0.23 -30.12
N HIS A 32 -18.01 0.26 -31.26
CA HIS A 32 -17.39 1.56 -31.38
C HIS A 32 -18.46 2.66 -31.55
N ARG A 33 -19.32 2.88 -30.55
CA ARG A 33 -20.14 4.11 -30.49
C ARG A 33 -20.12 4.83 -29.14
N ILE A 34 -19.16 5.76 -29.09
CA ILE A 34 -19.30 7.16 -28.64
C ILE A 34 -19.71 7.38 -27.18
N PHE A 35 -18.72 7.36 -26.29
CA PHE A 35 -18.57 8.44 -25.30
C PHE A 35 -17.13 8.92 -25.29
N PRO A 36 -16.88 10.25 -25.33
CA PRO A 36 -15.54 10.80 -25.32
C PRO A 36 -14.93 10.58 -23.93
N GLN A 37 -13.94 9.69 -23.84
CA GLN A 37 -13.17 9.55 -22.61
C GLN A 37 -12.16 10.70 -22.55
N ALA A 38 -12.55 11.78 -21.88
CA ALA A 38 -11.63 12.86 -21.53
C ALA A 38 -10.46 12.28 -20.72
N PRO A 39 -9.21 12.72 -20.95
CA PRO A 39 -8.08 12.35 -20.11
C PRO A 39 -8.36 12.87 -18.68
N GLY A 40 -8.63 11.98 -17.73
CA GLY A 40 -8.86 12.38 -16.32
C GLY A 40 -9.83 11.54 -15.49
N SER A 41 -10.55 10.57 -16.06
CA SER A 41 -11.63 9.87 -15.32
C SER A 41 -11.18 8.57 -14.64
N ARG A 42 -10.14 8.62 -13.81
CA ARG A 42 -9.98 7.65 -12.70
C ARG A 42 -10.45 8.37 -11.42
N PRO A 43 -11.16 7.71 -10.49
CA PRO A 43 -11.38 8.29 -9.17
C PRO A 43 -10.02 8.77 -8.64
N ASP A 44 -9.95 10.05 -8.27
CA ASP A 44 -8.72 10.61 -7.71
C ASP A 44 -8.43 9.89 -6.39
N LEU A 45 -7.47 8.97 -6.42
CA LEU A 45 -6.98 8.29 -5.22
C LEU A 45 -6.01 9.19 -4.44
N ALA A 46 -5.70 10.38 -4.94
CA ALA A 46 -4.85 11.33 -4.24
C ALA A 46 -5.60 12.02 -3.10
N SER A 47 -4.96 12.11 -1.94
CA SER A 47 -5.44 12.97 -0.86
C SER A 47 -5.11 14.42 -1.17
N THR A 48 -6.07 15.31 -0.93
CA THR A 48 -5.85 16.76 -1.07
C THR A 48 -4.81 17.25 -0.04
N PRO A 49 -4.10 18.36 -0.31
CA PRO A 49 -3.18 18.96 0.67
C PRO A 49 -3.86 19.27 2.02
N THR A 50 -5.13 19.66 2.02
CA THR A 50 -5.90 19.90 3.25
C THR A 50 -6.12 18.61 4.04
N GLN A 51 -6.48 17.51 3.38
CA GLN A 51 -6.63 16.20 4.01
C GLN A 51 -5.30 15.69 4.58
N LYS A 52 -4.18 15.86 3.86
CA LYS A 52 -2.84 15.49 4.36
C LYS A 52 -2.49 16.26 5.65
N ARG A 53 -2.72 17.58 5.68
CA ARG A 53 -2.48 18.40 6.88
C ARG A 53 -3.38 18.01 8.05
N ALA A 54 -4.66 17.71 7.78
CA ALA A 54 -5.57 17.23 8.81
C ALA A 54 -5.08 15.90 9.41
N ALA A 55 -4.61 14.96 8.57
CA ALA A 55 -4.03 13.70 9.04
C ALA A 55 -2.74 13.92 9.86
N ALA A 56 -1.83 14.78 9.40
CA ALA A 56 -0.63 15.15 10.16
C ALA A 56 -0.97 15.77 11.53
N ASN A 57 -2.00 16.62 11.58
CA ASN A 57 -2.49 17.21 12.83
C ASN A 57 -3.01 16.12 13.78
N THR A 58 -3.87 15.21 13.32
CA THR A 58 -4.38 14.09 14.13
C THR A 58 -3.26 13.22 14.67
N ILE A 59 -2.23 12.92 13.86
CA ILE A 59 -1.05 12.18 14.34
C ILE A 59 -0.39 12.92 15.50
N SER A 60 -0.19 14.24 15.36
CA SER A 60 0.50 15.06 16.35
C SER A 60 -0.31 15.27 17.64
N THR A 61 -1.62 15.53 17.54
CA THR A 61 -2.45 15.96 18.67
C THR A 61 -3.11 14.81 19.40
N GLU A 62 -3.39 13.71 18.70
CA GLU A 62 -4.11 12.56 19.27
C GLU A 62 -3.21 11.33 19.34
N LEU A 63 -2.66 10.87 18.22
CA LEU A 63 -2.04 9.55 18.15
C LEU A 63 -0.72 9.48 18.91
N GLN A 64 0.20 10.42 18.69
CA GLN A 64 1.48 10.47 19.40
C GLN A 64 1.30 10.54 20.93
N PRO A 65 0.54 11.50 21.50
CA PRO A 65 0.39 11.60 22.95
C PRO A 65 -0.36 10.40 23.55
N ASN A 66 -1.42 9.91 22.90
CA ASN A 66 -2.17 8.76 23.41
C ASN A 66 -1.35 7.46 23.32
N THR A 67 -0.56 7.27 22.26
CA THR A 67 0.35 6.13 22.12
C THR A 67 1.42 6.17 23.21
N LYS A 68 2.04 7.33 23.46
CA LYS A 68 3.02 7.49 24.54
C LYS A 68 2.40 7.19 25.91
N LYS A 69 1.20 7.72 26.17
CA LYS A 69 0.47 7.50 27.42
C LYS A 69 0.09 6.03 27.62
N ALA A 70 -0.37 5.35 26.57
CA ALA A 70 -0.71 3.94 26.62
C ALA A 70 0.53 3.04 26.75
N GLY A 71 1.63 3.42 26.10
CA GLY A 71 2.91 2.74 26.19
C GLY A 71 3.53 2.76 27.59
N ASN A 72 3.34 3.84 28.34
CA ASN A 72 3.92 4.04 29.69
C ASN A 72 3.09 3.42 30.84
N ARG A 73 2.24 2.42 30.58
CA ARG A 73 1.23 1.94 31.53
C ARG A 73 1.43 0.45 31.87
N PRO A 74 1.39 0.01 33.14
CA PRO A 74 1.94 0.61 34.36
C PRO A 74 3.26 -0.08 34.76
N ASP A 75 4.36 0.65 34.66
CA ASP A 75 5.70 0.16 34.98
C ASP A 75 5.83 -0.28 36.45
N GLU A 76 5.08 0.31 37.39
CA GLU A 76 5.20 -0.03 38.81
C GLU A 76 4.77 -1.47 39.15
N ALA A 77 3.68 -1.96 38.56
CA ALA A 77 3.23 -3.33 38.78
C ALA A 77 4.18 -4.33 38.12
N MET A 78 4.68 -3.99 36.92
CA MET A 78 5.64 -4.80 36.19
C MET A 78 6.99 -4.84 36.92
N ALA A 79 7.50 -3.71 37.39
CA ALA A 79 8.74 -3.61 38.17
C ALA A 79 8.64 -4.38 39.49
N LYS A 80 7.50 -4.28 40.20
CA LYS A 80 7.25 -5.09 41.40
C LYS A 80 7.24 -6.58 41.08
N ALA A 81 6.59 -7.00 39.99
CA ALA A 81 6.57 -8.40 39.58
C ALA A 81 7.96 -8.91 39.19
N ILE A 82 8.73 -8.14 38.41
CA ILE A 82 10.13 -8.45 38.06
C ILE A 82 10.97 -8.63 39.33
N SER A 83 10.83 -7.73 40.30
CA SER A 83 11.56 -7.81 41.58
C SER A 83 11.12 -9.02 42.41
N ALA A 84 9.83 -9.33 42.46
CA ALA A 84 9.30 -10.47 43.22
C ALA A 84 9.79 -11.82 42.66
N PHE A 85 10.04 -11.90 41.35
CA PHE A 85 10.59 -13.08 40.69
C PHE A 85 12.11 -12.99 40.43
N SER A 86 12.83 -12.13 41.16
CA SER A 86 14.28 -12.00 41.01
C SER A 86 14.99 -13.33 41.29
N GLY A 87 15.93 -13.71 40.42
CA GLY A 87 16.63 -14.99 40.47
C GLY A 87 15.88 -16.17 39.82
N TRP A 88 14.62 -15.98 39.43
CA TRP A 88 13.84 -16.99 38.70
C TRP A 88 13.84 -16.68 37.20
N ALA A 89 13.70 -17.71 36.37
CA ALA A 89 13.54 -17.55 34.92
C ALA A 89 12.37 -16.61 34.56
N THR A 90 11.29 -16.64 35.35
CA THR A 90 10.14 -15.75 35.20
C THR A 90 10.51 -14.27 35.32
N GLY A 91 11.36 -13.89 36.28
CA GLY A 91 11.81 -12.51 36.44
C GLY A 91 12.59 -12.01 35.22
N SER A 92 13.50 -12.85 34.70
CA SER A 92 14.23 -12.57 33.45
C SER A 92 13.30 -12.48 32.24
N GLY A 93 12.29 -13.35 32.16
CA GLY A 93 11.26 -13.31 31.12
C GLY A 93 10.45 -12.01 31.16
N LEU A 94 9.98 -11.60 32.34
CA LEU A 94 9.24 -10.34 32.52
C LEU A 94 10.09 -9.12 32.14
N LYS A 95 11.38 -9.09 32.53
CA LYS A 95 12.29 -8.01 32.10
C LYS A 95 12.46 -7.95 30.59
N THR A 96 12.49 -9.11 29.92
CA THR A 96 12.58 -9.19 28.46
C THR A 96 11.32 -8.62 27.79
N VAL A 97 10.14 -8.98 28.31
CA VAL A 97 8.86 -8.44 27.83
C VAL A 97 8.83 -6.92 27.98
N ASP A 98 9.17 -6.42 29.16
CA ASP A 98 9.21 -4.99 29.49
C ASP A 98 10.11 -4.20 28.53
N THR A 99 11.38 -4.61 28.40
CA THR A 99 12.33 -3.99 27.46
C THR A 99 11.87 -4.08 25.99
N THR A 100 11.21 -5.18 25.61
CA THR A 100 10.71 -5.34 24.24
C THR A 100 9.54 -4.42 23.98
N TRP A 101 8.62 -4.29 24.93
CA TRP A 101 7.50 -3.38 24.85
C TRP A 101 7.94 -1.93 24.70
N GLU A 102 8.88 -1.46 25.53
CA GLU A 102 9.46 -0.11 25.41
C GLU A 102 10.02 0.16 24.02
N LYS A 103 10.75 -0.82 23.44
CA LYS A 103 11.28 -0.73 22.09
C LYS A 103 10.17 -0.62 21.04
N GLN A 104 9.10 -1.40 21.17
CA GLN A 104 7.96 -1.34 20.23
C GLN A 104 7.25 0.00 20.31
N VAL A 105 6.99 0.52 21.50
CA VAL A 105 6.39 1.85 21.71
C VAL A 105 7.27 2.94 21.08
N LYS A 106 8.59 2.88 21.29
CA LYS A 106 9.53 3.84 20.69
C LYS A 106 9.55 3.77 19.16
N THR A 107 9.57 2.58 18.59
CA THR A 107 9.49 2.38 17.14
C THR A 107 8.20 2.94 16.57
N LEU A 108 7.07 2.70 17.22
CA LEU A 108 5.77 3.23 16.79
C LEU A 108 5.74 4.76 16.83
N LEU A 109 6.23 5.37 17.92
CA LEU A 109 6.32 6.83 18.02
C LEU A 109 7.23 7.44 16.94
N GLY A 110 8.34 6.77 16.61
CA GLY A 110 9.22 7.17 15.51
C GLY A 110 8.53 7.12 14.15
N ARG A 111 7.78 6.03 13.87
CA ARG A 111 6.98 5.91 12.64
C ARG A 111 5.93 7.01 12.53
N LEU A 112 5.20 7.29 13.61
CA LEU A 112 4.21 8.37 13.63
C LEU A 112 4.85 9.73 13.34
N ASP A 113 6.06 10.00 13.85
CA ASP A 113 6.75 11.26 13.57
C ASP A 113 7.21 11.38 12.11
N SER A 114 7.73 10.30 11.53
CA SER A 114 8.05 10.22 10.10
C SER A 114 6.82 10.43 9.21
N GLU A 115 5.69 9.78 9.54
CA GLU A 115 4.44 9.90 8.79
C GLU A 115 3.86 11.33 8.87
N LYS A 116 3.85 11.93 10.05
CA LYS A 116 3.46 13.34 10.23
C LYS A 116 4.30 14.27 9.34
N SER A 117 5.62 14.06 9.31
CA SER A 117 6.54 14.88 8.51
C SER A 117 6.29 14.72 7.02
N ALA A 118 6.10 13.49 6.53
CA ALA A 118 5.80 13.18 5.14
C ALA A 118 4.44 13.73 4.67
N LEU A 119 3.46 13.84 5.57
CA LEU A 119 2.15 14.43 5.28
C LEU A 119 2.16 15.97 5.34
N GLY A 120 3.06 16.55 6.15
CA GLY A 120 3.25 17.99 6.29
C GLY A 120 4.05 18.64 5.17
N SER A 121 4.87 17.86 4.44
CA SER A 121 5.53 18.24 3.19
C SER A 121 4.59 18.19 1.99
#